data_AF-A0A3D0YR16-F1
#
_entry.id   AF-A0A3D0YR16-F1
#
_cell.length_a   1.000
_cell.length_b   1.000
_cell.length_c   1.000
_cell.angle_alpha   90.00
_cell.angle_beta   90.00
_cell.angle_gamma   90.00
#
_symmetry.space_group_name_H-M   'P 1'
#
loop_
_entity.id
_entity.type
_entity.pdbx_description
1 polymer ?
#
loop_
_entity_poly.entity_id
_entity_poly.type
_entity_poly.pdbx_seq_one_letter_code
_entity_poly.pdbx_strand_id
1 'polypeptide(L)'
;MTNLSKVKIGLSRLLAVAVAVATVVGGLGLSSSTALAATTTTFSANTSLYMSGPEITLTIDSGSEADSLEVTATTFTVVVSAGSTFTVRYPGPTPGNLANNGGLATCNYSGGDNVIAAVGPVTATFTPAAAPVCNTVPASSGGGGGGG
;
A
#
# COMPACT_ATOMS: atom_id res chain seq x y z
N MET A 1 -28.55 3.28 -15.60
CA MET A 1 -27.72 2.88 -14.44
C MET A 1 -26.34 2.57 -14.99
N THR A 2 -25.38 3.45 -14.69
CA THR A 2 -24.11 3.59 -15.41
C THR A 2 -23.14 2.49 -15.01
N ASN A 3 -22.62 1.78 -16.02
CA ASN A 3 -21.59 0.75 -15.90
C ASN A 3 -20.31 1.34 -15.30
N LEU A 4 -19.86 0.85 -14.14
CA LEU A 4 -18.49 1.08 -13.66
C LEU A 4 -17.56 0.10 -14.41
N SER A 5 -16.88 0.64 -15.43
CA SER A 5 -15.77 -0.05 -16.08
C SER A 5 -14.59 -0.11 -15.11
N LYS A 6 -14.17 -1.33 -14.73
CA LYS A 6 -12.93 -1.59 -14.02
C LYS A 6 -11.77 -1.24 -14.95
N VAL A 7 -11.13 -0.09 -14.74
CA VAL A 7 -9.92 0.29 -15.48
C VAL A 7 -8.73 -0.49 -14.91
N LYS A 8 -8.47 -1.67 -15.49
CA LYS A 8 -7.23 -2.41 -15.26
C LYS A 8 -6.15 -1.76 -16.13
N ILE A 9 -5.32 -0.88 -15.55
CA ILE A 9 -4.17 -0.29 -16.25
C ILE A 9 -3.11 -1.38 -16.40
N GLY A 10 -3.29 -2.23 -17.41
CA GLY A 10 -2.24 -3.08 -17.93
C GLY A 10 -1.32 -2.23 -18.79
N LEU A 11 -0.20 -1.79 -18.23
CA LEU A 11 0.80 -1.03 -18.98
C LEU A 11 1.55 -1.97 -19.92
N SER A 12 1.01 -2.14 -21.12
CA SER A 12 1.66 -2.77 -22.26
C SER A 12 3.02 -2.13 -22.52
N ARG A 13 4.10 -2.84 -22.21
CA ARG A 13 5.41 -2.56 -22.81
C ARG A 13 5.98 -3.85 -23.36
N LEU A 14 5.95 -3.92 -24.70
CA LEU A 14 6.83 -4.76 -25.50
C LEU A 14 8.23 -4.72 -24.88
N LEU A 15 8.74 -5.87 -24.45
CA LEU A 15 10.17 -6.13 -24.52
C LEU A 15 10.34 -7.55 -25.08
N ALA A 16 10.77 -7.58 -26.34
CA ALA A 16 11.25 -8.78 -26.98
C ALA A 16 12.51 -9.26 -26.23
N VAL A 17 12.52 -10.52 -25.78
CA VAL A 17 13.77 -11.25 -25.58
C VAL A 17 13.58 -12.62 -26.21
N ALA A 18 14.36 -12.84 -27.25
CA ALA A 18 14.39 -14.03 -28.07
C ALA A 18 15.38 -15.06 -27.50
N VAL A 19 14.98 -16.33 -27.58
CA VAL A 19 15.79 -17.56 -27.74
C VAL A 19 16.76 -17.97 -26.63
N ALA A 20 16.45 -19.13 -26.03
CA ALA A 20 17.40 -20.24 -25.94
C ALA A 20 16.63 -21.57 -26.04
N VAL A 21 16.87 -22.30 -27.13
CA VAL A 21 16.40 -23.68 -27.35
C VAL A 21 17.24 -24.61 -26.46
N ALA A 22 16.59 -25.43 -25.64
CA ALA A 22 17.18 -26.62 -25.07
C ALA A 22 16.18 -27.76 -25.16
N THR A 23 16.31 -28.57 -26.22
CA THR A 23 15.70 -29.89 -26.31
C THR A 23 16.31 -30.79 -25.24
N VAL A 24 15.51 -31.19 -24.25
CA VAL A 24 15.81 -32.38 -23.43
C VAL A 24 14.55 -33.23 -23.38
N VAL A 25 14.55 -34.28 -24.21
CA VAL A 25 13.63 -35.40 -24.11
C VAL A 25 14.09 -36.27 -22.94
N GLY A 26 13.19 -36.53 -21.99
CA GLY A 26 13.32 -37.64 -21.07
C GLY A 26 13.31 -37.25 -19.59
N GLY A 27 12.33 -37.76 -18.86
CA GLY A 27 12.39 -37.89 -17.40
C GLY A 27 11.18 -37.32 -16.68
N LEU A 28 10.34 -38.23 -16.18
CA LEU A 28 9.32 -37.93 -15.17
C LEU A 28 9.98 -37.31 -13.93
N GLY A 29 9.37 -36.25 -13.40
CA GLY A 29 9.66 -35.74 -12.06
C GLY A 29 10.18 -34.30 -12.06
N LEU A 30 9.79 -33.59 -11.01
CA LEU A 30 9.94 -32.15 -10.78
C LEU A 30 8.86 -31.35 -11.52
N SER A 31 7.72 -31.22 -10.85
CA SER A 31 6.90 -30.01 -10.93
C SER A 31 7.82 -28.81 -10.63
N SER A 32 8.48 -28.30 -11.66
CA SER A 32 9.10 -26.99 -11.64
C SER A 32 7.95 -26.00 -11.55
N SER A 33 7.50 -25.75 -10.32
CA SER A 33 6.81 -24.52 -9.96
C SER A 33 7.72 -23.41 -10.47
N THR A 34 7.45 -22.89 -11.66
CA THR A 34 7.99 -21.61 -12.06
C THR A 34 7.43 -20.66 -11.01
N ALA A 35 8.22 -20.36 -9.98
CA ALA A 35 7.96 -19.20 -9.16
C ALA A 35 7.99 -18.05 -10.17
N LEU A 36 6.82 -17.57 -10.56
CA LEU A 36 6.73 -16.26 -11.17
C LEU A 36 7.34 -15.35 -10.10
N ALA A 37 8.59 -14.93 -10.31
CA ALA A 37 9.17 -13.90 -9.48
C ALA A 37 8.19 -12.74 -9.56
N ALA A 38 7.48 -12.48 -8.46
CA ALA A 38 6.68 -11.28 -8.37
C ALA A 38 7.67 -10.15 -8.63
N THR A 39 7.48 -9.41 -9.72
CA THR A 39 8.34 -8.29 -10.02
C THR A 39 8.03 -7.22 -8.99
N THR A 40 8.88 -7.13 -7.97
CA THR A 40 8.82 -6.06 -6.99
C THR A 40 8.88 -4.73 -7.74
N THR A 41 7.87 -3.93 -7.54
CA THR A 41 7.75 -2.60 -8.15
C THR A 41 8.40 -1.59 -7.21
N THR A 42 9.42 -0.90 -7.69
CA THR A 42 10.04 0.21 -6.97
C THR A 42 9.40 1.54 -7.42
N PHE A 43 8.88 2.31 -6.46
CA PHE A 43 8.35 3.64 -6.69
C PHE A 43 9.50 4.65 -6.71
N SER A 44 10.03 4.99 -7.88
CA SER A 44 11.22 5.88 -7.99
C SER A 44 10.93 7.35 -7.65
N ALA A 45 9.67 7.74 -7.52
CA ALA A 45 9.23 9.08 -7.16
C ALA A 45 7.98 9.00 -6.27
N ASN A 46 7.69 10.08 -5.54
CA ASN A 46 6.46 10.18 -4.76
C ASN A 46 5.25 9.97 -5.69
N THR A 47 4.39 9.03 -5.35
CA THR A 47 3.26 8.61 -6.18
C THR A 47 1.96 8.91 -5.46
N SER A 48 1.06 9.67 -6.09
CA SER A 48 -0.25 9.98 -5.53
C SER A 48 -1.20 8.80 -5.70
N LEU A 49 -1.87 8.45 -4.62
CA LEU A 49 -2.86 7.38 -4.55
C LEU A 49 -4.22 8.00 -4.23
N TYR A 50 -5.07 8.11 -5.25
CA TYR A 50 -6.41 8.69 -5.13
C TYR A 50 -7.43 7.64 -4.75
N MET A 51 -8.26 7.95 -3.75
CA MET A 51 -9.37 7.12 -3.29
C MET A 51 -10.64 7.96 -3.30
N SER A 52 -11.77 7.35 -3.65
CA SER A 52 -13.05 8.06 -3.86
C SER A 52 -14.07 7.84 -2.74
N GLY A 53 -13.79 6.98 -1.76
CA GLY A 53 -14.66 6.72 -0.62
C GLY A 53 -13.87 6.40 0.66
N PRO A 54 -13.40 7.41 1.43
CA PRO A 54 -13.59 8.85 1.25
C PRO A 54 -12.77 9.44 0.09
N GLU A 55 -13.15 10.61 -0.40
CA GLU A 55 -12.34 11.37 -1.37
C GLU A 55 -11.06 11.87 -0.70
N ILE A 56 -9.96 11.13 -0.86
CA ILE A 56 -8.69 11.40 -0.23
C ILE A 56 -7.55 11.11 -1.20
N THR A 57 -6.43 11.80 -1.01
CA THR A 57 -5.19 11.53 -1.75
C THR A 57 -4.11 11.15 -0.77
N LEU A 58 -3.66 9.90 -0.84
CA LEU A 58 -2.48 9.42 -0.13
C LEU A 58 -1.24 9.61 -1.00
N THR A 59 -0.06 9.57 -0.39
CA THR A 59 1.23 9.63 -1.10
C THR A 59 2.06 8.42 -0.74
N ILE A 60 2.51 7.67 -1.74
CA ILE A 60 3.51 6.63 -1.60
C ILE A 60 4.87 7.29 -1.77
N ASP A 61 5.81 7.04 -0.85
CA ASP A 61 7.12 7.71 -0.89
C ASP A 61 8.05 7.11 -1.93
N SER A 62 8.87 7.96 -2.52
CA SER A 62 9.98 7.52 -3.37
C SER A 62 10.89 6.55 -2.63
N GLY A 63 11.29 5.47 -3.30
CA GLY A 63 12.07 4.38 -2.71
C GLY A 63 11.21 3.26 -2.11
N SER A 64 9.88 3.41 -2.09
CA SER A 64 8.99 2.32 -1.66
C SER A 64 9.05 1.14 -2.64
N GLU A 65 8.85 -0.06 -2.11
CA GLU A 65 8.86 -1.31 -2.85
C GLU A 65 7.65 -2.17 -2.50
N ALA A 66 6.96 -2.70 -3.50
CA ALA A 66 5.84 -3.63 -3.31
C ALA A 66 5.77 -4.66 -4.44
N ASP A 67 5.46 -5.90 -4.11
CA ASP A 67 5.22 -6.96 -5.10
C ASP A 67 3.87 -6.81 -5.77
N SER A 68 2.87 -6.30 -5.03
CA SER A 68 1.60 -5.89 -5.60
C SER A 68 0.97 -4.76 -4.81
N LEU A 69 0.21 -3.92 -5.52
CA LEU A 69 -0.62 -2.86 -4.96
C LEU A 69 -1.98 -2.89 -5.68
N GLU A 70 -3.02 -3.21 -4.93
CA GLU A 70 -4.41 -3.15 -5.41
C GLU A 70 -5.13 -2.00 -4.72
N VAL A 71 -5.87 -1.21 -5.48
CA VAL A 71 -6.55 -0.01 -4.98
C VAL A 71 -8.02 -0.09 -5.34
N THR A 72 -8.88 0.10 -4.35
CA THR A 72 -10.33 0.23 -4.52
C THR A 72 -10.76 1.64 -4.14
N ALA A 73 -12.06 1.92 -4.22
CA ALA A 73 -12.60 3.20 -3.79
C ALA A 73 -12.34 3.48 -2.30
N THR A 74 -12.29 2.45 -1.45
CA THR A 74 -12.31 2.59 0.01
C THR A 74 -11.13 1.95 0.73
N THR A 75 -10.39 1.08 0.04
CA THR A 75 -9.23 0.38 0.60
C THR A 75 -8.10 0.28 -0.41
N PHE A 76 -6.89 0.02 0.05
CA PHE A 76 -5.79 -0.46 -0.78
C PHE A 76 -5.07 -1.63 -0.11
N THR A 77 -4.67 -2.63 -0.88
CA THR A 77 -3.92 -3.80 -0.41
C THR A 77 -2.53 -3.76 -1.00
N VAL A 78 -1.52 -3.89 -0.14
CA VAL A 78 -0.11 -3.97 -0.54
C VAL A 78 0.49 -5.29 -0.06
N VAL A 79 1.32 -5.89 -0.91
CA VAL A 79 2.17 -7.04 -0.56
C VAL A 79 3.61 -6.58 -0.64
N VAL A 80 4.33 -6.68 0.47
CA VAL A 80 5.74 -6.27 0.60
C VAL A 80 6.56 -7.51 0.93
N SER A 81 7.54 -7.84 0.09
CA SER A 81 8.47 -8.95 0.32
C SER A 81 9.47 -8.67 1.43
N ALA A 82 10.06 -9.74 1.97
CA ALA A 82 11.13 -9.65 2.96
C ALA A 82 12.31 -8.82 2.41
N GLY A 83 12.79 -7.86 3.21
CA GLY A 83 13.89 -6.96 2.82
C GLY A 83 13.45 -5.69 2.10
N SER A 84 12.18 -5.59 1.69
CA SER A 84 11.60 -4.39 1.09
C SER A 84 10.81 -3.56 2.10
N THR A 85 10.59 -2.29 1.78
CA THR A 85 9.78 -1.36 2.59
C THR A 85 8.83 -0.58 1.69
N PHE A 86 7.57 -0.49 2.11
CA PHE A 86 6.58 0.37 1.47
C PHE A 86 6.15 1.46 2.45
N THR A 87 6.30 2.73 2.07
CA THR A 87 5.92 3.86 2.91
C THR A 87 4.77 4.63 2.29
N VAL A 88 3.71 4.79 3.05
CA VAL A 88 2.52 5.57 2.67
C VAL A 88 2.28 6.69 3.67
N ARG A 89 1.97 7.87 3.13
CA ARG A 89 1.62 9.07 3.87
C ARG A 89 0.17 9.43 3.61
N TYR A 90 -0.54 9.76 4.68
CA TYR A 90 -1.75 10.56 4.61
C TYR A 90 -1.34 12.02 4.85
N PRO A 91 -1.28 12.86 3.81
CA PRO A 91 -0.80 14.23 3.93
C PRO A 91 -1.85 15.20 4.47
N GLY A 92 -1.38 16.31 5.03
CA GLY A 92 -2.19 17.49 5.34
C GLY A 92 -2.30 17.79 6.84
N PRO A 93 -2.71 19.00 7.24
CA PRO A 93 -2.60 19.46 8.63
C PRO A 93 -3.43 18.66 9.65
N THR A 94 -4.39 17.84 9.19
CA THR A 94 -5.22 16.95 10.00
C THR A 94 -5.33 15.59 9.31
N PRO A 95 -4.26 14.79 9.30
CA PRO A 95 -4.24 13.55 8.54
C PRO A 95 -5.16 12.51 9.21
N GLY A 96 -5.79 11.65 8.41
CA GLY A 96 -6.66 10.60 8.91
C GLY A 96 -5.90 9.38 9.44
N ASN A 97 -6.63 8.45 10.05
CA ASN A 97 -6.08 7.15 10.43
C ASN A 97 -5.99 6.21 9.21
N LEU A 98 -4.99 5.34 9.23
CA LEU A 98 -4.75 4.28 8.25
C LEU A 98 -4.95 2.92 8.92
N ALA A 99 -6.21 2.57 9.21
CA ALA A 99 -6.55 1.27 9.79
C ALA A 99 -6.08 0.15 8.85
N ASN A 100 -5.52 -0.92 9.39
CA ASN A 100 -4.98 -2.01 8.58
C ASN A 100 -5.08 -3.36 9.30
N ASN A 101 -5.06 -4.43 8.53
CA ASN A 101 -5.07 -5.82 9.04
C ASN A 101 -3.66 -6.44 9.11
N GLY A 102 -2.61 -5.70 8.74
CA GLY A 102 -1.22 -6.17 8.70
C GLY A 102 -0.49 -6.10 10.04
N GLY A 103 -1.17 -5.67 11.11
CA GLY A 103 -0.56 -5.46 12.44
C GLY A 103 0.34 -4.22 12.51
N LEU A 104 0.22 -3.31 11.55
CA LEU A 104 0.98 -2.06 11.51
C LEU A 104 0.30 -0.99 12.35
N ALA A 105 1.05 0.05 12.73
CA ALA A 105 0.48 1.23 13.35
C ALA A 105 -0.63 1.83 12.46
N THR A 106 -1.69 2.33 13.08
CA THR A 106 -2.80 3.00 12.38
C THR A 106 -2.61 4.51 12.31
N CYS A 107 -1.80 5.05 13.22
CA CYS A 107 -1.44 6.45 13.31
C CYS A 107 0.02 6.58 13.76
N ASN A 108 0.83 7.26 12.96
CA ASN A 108 2.18 7.66 13.27
C ASN A 108 2.40 9.06 12.72
N TYR A 109 1.99 10.05 13.52
CA TYR A 109 2.01 11.46 13.11
C TYR A 109 3.44 12.00 13.12
N SER A 110 3.90 12.49 11.97
CA SER A 110 5.25 13.03 11.77
C SER A 110 5.22 14.15 10.75
N GLY A 111 5.73 15.33 11.13
CA GLY A 111 5.89 16.46 10.21
C GLY A 111 4.58 17.01 9.62
N GLY A 112 3.43 16.73 10.23
CA GLY A 112 2.12 17.09 9.69
C GLY A 112 1.36 15.92 9.07
N ASP A 113 2.02 14.82 8.76
CA ASP A 113 1.41 13.70 8.04
C ASP A 113 1.24 12.48 8.94
N ASN A 114 0.32 11.58 8.59
CA ASN A 114 0.33 10.21 9.15
C ASN A 114 1.19 9.32 8.24
N VAL A 115 2.32 8.83 8.74
CA VAL A 115 3.32 8.11 7.94
C VAL A 115 3.42 6.66 8.42
N ILE A 116 2.99 5.71 7.61
CA ILE A 116 3.08 4.28 7.90
C ILE A 116 4.10 3.62 6.97
N ALA A 117 5.06 2.92 7.57
CA ALA A 117 6.02 2.08 6.86
C ALA A 117 5.67 0.60 7.09
N ALA A 118 5.39 -0.11 6.00
CA ALA A 118 5.22 -1.55 5.96
C ALA A 118 6.56 -2.18 5.59
N VAL A 119 7.26 -2.73 6.58
CA VAL A 119 8.50 -3.49 6.36
C VAL A 119 8.13 -4.95 6.16
N GLY A 120 8.51 -5.50 5.00
CA GLY A 120 8.14 -6.87 4.65
C GLY A 120 8.91 -7.93 5.46
N PRO A 121 8.44 -9.18 5.47
CA PRO A 121 7.31 -9.69 4.68
C PRO A 121 5.96 -9.35 5.32
N VAL A 122 5.08 -8.67 4.58
CA VAL A 122 3.73 -8.34 5.05
C VAL A 122 2.75 -8.16 3.89
N THR A 123 1.53 -8.66 4.08
CA THR A 123 0.37 -8.32 3.24
C THR A 123 -0.59 -7.51 4.10
N ALA A 124 -0.84 -6.26 3.72
CA ALA A 124 -1.68 -5.35 4.49
C ALA A 124 -2.74 -4.72 3.58
N THR A 125 -4.00 -4.84 3.99
CA THR A 125 -5.12 -4.06 3.47
C THR A 125 -5.35 -2.88 4.40
N PHE A 126 -5.22 -1.68 3.86
CA PHE A 126 -5.46 -0.42 4.53
C PHE A 126 -6.86 0.10 4.20
N THR A 127 -7.52 0.62 5.22
CA THR A 127 -8.82 1.30 5.15
C THR A 127 -8.64 2.70 5.74
N PRO A 128 -8.30 3.69 4.90
CA PRO A 128 -8.15 5.06 5.36
C PRO A 128 -9.46 5.65 5.85
N ALA A 129 -9.40 6.41 6.94
CA ALA A 129 -10.55 7.14 7.46
C ALA A 129 -10.15 8.57 7.81
N ALA A 130 -10.92 9.56 7.36
CA ALA A 130 -10.68 10.97 7.69
C ALA A 130 -10.89 11.27 9.18
N ALA A 131 -11.64 10.42 9.88
CA ALA A 131 -11.88 10.51 11.32
C ALA A 131 -11.73 9.12 12.00
N PRO A 132 -11.21 9.06 13.24
CA PRO A 132 -10.63 10.18 13.98
C PRO A 132 -9.32 10.66 13.33
N VAL A 133 -9.00 11.94 13.53
CA VAL A 133 -7.76 12.54 13.03
C VAL A 133 -6.58 11.87 13.73
N CYS A 134 -5.58 11.48 12.95
CA CYS A 134 -4.27 11.08 13.45
C CYS A 134 -3.49 12.35 13.83
N ASN A 135 -3.70 12.86 15.03
CA ASN A 135 -2.84 13.89 15.60
C ASN A 135 -2.26 13.42 16.94
N THR A 136 -1.06 13.87 17.28
CA THR A 136 -0.49 13.64 18.61
C THR A 136 -1.04 14.59 19.66
N VAL A 137 -2.13 15.33 19.39
CA VAL A 137 -2.77 16.10 20.47
C VAL A 137 -3.44 15.04 21.34
N PRO A 138 -2.91 14.74 22.55
CA PRO A 138 -3.65 13.87 23.44
C PRO A 138 -5.03 14.50 23.57
N ALA A 139 -6.09 13.69 23.47
CA ALA A 139 -7.39 14.15 23.88
C ALA A 139 -7.19 14.74 25.29
N SER A 140 -7.27 16.08 25.44
CA SER A 140 -7.41 16.68 26.76
C SER A 140 -8.74 16.14 27.25
N SER A 141 -8.69 15.06 28.02
CA SER A 141 -9.75 14.73 28.96
C SER A 141 -9.84 15.95 29.87
N GLY A 142 -10.82 16.80 29.57
CA GLY A 142 -11.18 17.90 30.44
C GLY A 142 -11.49 17.31 31.80
N GLY A 143 -10.53 17.45 32.73
CA GLY A 143 -10.77 17.29 34.14
C GLY A 143 -11.77 18.37 34.52
N GLY A 144 -13.04 18.00 34.52
CA GLY A 144 -14.12 18.79 35.06
C GLY A 144 -13.85 19.00 36.54
N GLY A 145 -13.20 20.12 36.87
CA GLY A 145 -13.27 20.70 38.20
C GLY A 145 -14.73 21.05 38.48
N GLY A 146 -15.28 20.44 39.52
CA GLY A 146 -16.52 20.85 40.17
C GLY A 146 -16.24 20.92 41.65
N GLY A 147 -15.85 22.12 42.12
CA GLY A 147 -15.90 22.47 43.53
C GLY A 147 -17.34 22.75 43.95
N GLY A 148 -17.65 22.41 45.20
CA GLY A 148 -18.95 22.58 45.85
C GLY A 148 -19.13 21.57 46.96
#